data_AF-A0A534IRR9-F1
#
_entry.id   AF-A0A534IRR9-F1
#
_cell.length_a   1.000
_cell.length_b   1.000
_cell.length_c   1.000
_cell.angle_alpha   90.00
_cell.angle_beta   90.00
_cell.angle_gamma   90.00
#
_symmetry.space_group_name_H-M   'P 1'
#
loop_
_entity.id
_entity.type
_entity.pdbx_description
1 polymer ?
#
loop_
_entity_poly.entity_id
_entity_poly.type
_entity_poly.pdbx_seq_one_letter_code
_entity_poly.pdbx_strand_id
1 'polypeptide(L)' 'LECFPDTRSEIVVPILKGGVAIGEIDIDSTALDAFSPEDRAFLEELAGELAKVL' A
#
# COMPACT_ATOMS: atom_id res chain seq x y z
N LEU A 1 12.41 4.19 -2.33
CA LEU A 1 13.43 4.57 -1.32
C LEU A 1 13.15 3.62 -0.18
N GLU A 2 14.09 2.78 0.26
CA GLU A 2 13.77 1.83 1.35
C GLU A 2 13.55 2.61 2.65
N CYS A 3 12.37 2.44 3.28
CA CYS A 3 12.05 3.06 4.57
C CYS A 3 12.81 2.39 5.72
N PHE A 4 13.06 1.07 5.62
CA PHE A 4 13.78 0.30 6.63
C PHE A 4 14.81 -0.66 6.01
N PRO A 5 16.05 -0.74 6.53
CA PRO A 5 17.10 -1.60 5.97
C PRO A 5 16.81 -3.11 6.04
N ASP A 6 15.92 -3.53 6.94
CA ASP A 6 15.58 -4.94 7.18
C ASP A 6 14.30 -5.37 6.43
N THR A 7 13.76 -4.54 5.54
CA THR A 7 12.59 -4.89 4.72
C THR A 7 12.90 -6.08 3.82
N ARG A 8 12.03 -7.09 3.90
CA ARG A 8 12.12 -8.35 3.13
C ARG A 8 10.89 -8.61 2.26
N SER A 9 9.78 -7.92 2.54
CA SER A 9 8.61 -7.80 1.67
C SER A 9 8.03 -6.40 1.83
N GLU A 10 7.48 -5.84 0.76
CA GLU A 10 6.85 -4.52 0.75
C GLU A 10 5.57 -4.58 -0.09
N ILE A 11 4.50 -3.92 0.36
CA ILE A 11 3.30 -3.68 -0.44
C ILE A 11 2.98 -2.19 -0.46
N VAL A 12 2.93 -1.62 -1.66
CA VAL A 12 2.64 -0.21 -1.88
C VAL A 12 1.37 -0.08 -2.71
N VAL A 13 0.38 0.65 -2.20
CA VAL A 13 -0.90 0.88 -2.87
C VAL A 13 -1.15 2.38 -3.03
N PRO A 14 -1.22 2.92 -4.26
CA PRO A 14 -1.44 4.34 -4.47
C PRO A 14 -2.88 4.75 -4.15
N ILE A 15 -3.04 5.92 -3.52
CA ILE A 15 -4.33 6.57 -3.32
C ILE A 15 -4.56 7.52 -4.50
N LEU A 16 -5.56 7.21 -5.33
CA LEU A 16 -5.86 7.95 -6.55
C LEU A 16 -7.12 8.81 -6.39
N LYS A 17 -7.04 10.10 -6.71
CA LYS A 17 -8.19 11.01 -6.80
C LYS A 17 -8.23 11.67 -8.17
N GLY A 18 -9.29 11.39 -8.93
CA GLY A 18 -9.44 11.91 -10.30
C GLY A 18 -8.35 11.43 -11.26
N GLY A 19 -7.83 10.21 -11.07
CA GLY A 19 -6.75 9.64 -11.89
C GLY A 19 -5.35 10.15 -11.53
N VAL A 20 -5.22 10.99 -10.51
CA VAL A 20 -3.94 11.51 -10.01
C VAL A 20 -3.61 10.84 -8.68
N ALA A 21 -2.36 10.39 -8.52
CA ALA A 21 -1.88 9.90 -7.23
C ALA A 21 -1.69 11.06 -6.26
N ILE A 22 -2.40 11.01 -5.13
CA ILE A 22 -2.37 12.04 -4.07
C ILE A 22 -1.64 11.55 -2.80
N GLY A 23 -1.31 10.26 -2.75
CA GLY A 23 -0.61 9.62 -1.65
C GLY A 23 -0.48 8.12 -1.89
N GLU A 24 0.06 7.40 -0.92
CA GLU A 24 0.22 5.94 -0.97
C GLU A 24 0.05 5.33 0.43
N ILE A 25 -0.39 4.08 0.45
CA ILE A 25 -0.28 3.19 1.61
C ILE A 25 0.98 2.38 1.37
N ASP A 26 1.97 2.55 2.25
CA ASP A 26 3.27 1.88 2.20
C ASP A 26 3.44 1.02 3.45
N ILE A 27 3.63 -0.29 3.25
CA ILE A 27 3.76 -1.28 4.33
C ILE A 27 4.96 -2.19 4.08
N ASP A 28 5.93 -2.09 4.98
CA ASP A 28 7.11 -2.95 5.05
C ASP A 28 6.90 -4.17 5.96
N SER A 29 7.58 -5.27 5.65
CA SER A 29 7.67 -6.45 6.52
C SER A 29 9.08 -7.05 6.52
N THR A 30 9.52 -7.55 7.67
CA THR A 30 10.76 -8.33 7.83
C THR A 30 10.57 -9.82 7.51
N ALA A 31 9.33 -10.27 7.28
CA ALA A 31 9.04 -11.61 6.79
C ALA A 31 9.13 -11.65 5.25
N LEU A 32 9.56 -12.78 4.70
CA LEU A 32 9.44 -13.04 3.26
C LEU A 32 8.00 -13.43 2.93
N ASP A 33 7.54 -13.02 1.75
CA ASP A 33 6.21 -13.35 1.22
C ASP A 33 5.08 -12.97 2.21
N ALA A 34 5.22 -11.78 2.81
CA ALA A 34 4.37 -11.36 3.92
C ALA A 34 2.95 -10.97 3.51
N PHE A 35 2.70 -10.73 2.21
CA PHE A 35 1.46 -10.17 1.71
C PHE A 35 0.81 -11.10 0.70
N SER A 36 -0.43 -11.45 0.96
CA SER A 36 -1.27 -12.27 0.12
C SER A 36 -2.04 -11.44 -0.92
N PRO A 37 -2.62 -12.07 -1.95
CA PRO A 37 -3.55 -11.41 -2.86
C PRO A 37 -4.76 -10.78 -2.13
N GLU A 38 -5.21 -11.38 -1.03
CA GLU A 38 -6.30 -10.88 -0.20
C GLU A 38 -5.90 -9.57 0.50
N ASP A 39 -4.67 -9.48 1.02
CA ASP A 39 -4.14 -8.24 1.62
C ASP A 39 -4.11 -7.12 0.59
N ARG A 40 -3.64 -7.41 -0.64
CA ARG A 40 -3.64 -6.44 -1.73
C ARG A 40 -5.05 -5.93 -2.05
N ALA A 41 -6.01 -6.85 -2.22
CA ALA A 41 -7.38 -6.47 -2.54
C ALA A 41 -8.01 -5.58 -1.46
N PHE A 42 -7.76 -5.91 -0.19
CA PHE A 42 -8.21 -5.11 0.94
C PHE A 42 -7.57 -3.70 0.94
N LEU A 43 -6.27 -3.61 0.71
CA LEU A 43 -5.57 -2.32 0.69
C LEU A 43 -6.01 -1.44 -0.50
N GLU A 44 -6.30 -2.04 -1.66
CA GLU A 44 -6.86 -1.33 -2.80
C GLU A 44 -8.28 -0.79 -2.51
N GLU A 45 -9.13 -1.56 -1.84
CA GLU A 45 -10.45 -1.08 -1.37
C GLU A 45 -10.29 0.08 -0.38
N LEU A 46 -9.41 -0.08 0.61
CA LEU A 46 -9.12 0.95 1.61
C LEU A 46 -8.59 2.24 0.96
N ALA A 47 -7.68 2.14 -0.01
CA ALA A 47 -7.18 3.30 -0.76
C ALA A 47 -8.31 4.03 -1.49
N GLY A 48 -9.29 3.28 -2.02
CA GLY A 48 -10.51 3.84 -2.62
C GLY A 48 -11.38 4.61 -1.62
N GLU A 49 -11.53 4.11 -0.39
CA GLU A 49 -12.25 4.84 0.66
C GLU A 49 -11.49 6.09 1.14
N LEU A 50 -10.16 5.99 1.28
CA LEU A 50 -9.32 7.14 1.65
C LEU A 50 -9.39 8.26 0.61
N ALA A 51 -9.43 7.93 -0.69
CA ALA A 51 -9.56 8.90 -1.77
C ALA A 51 -10.88 9.72 -1.73
N LYS A 52 -11.91 9.25 -1.01
CA LYS A 52 -13.18 9.98 -0.84
C LYS A 52 -13.07 11.08 0.22
N VAL A 53 -12.17 10.92 1.19
CA VAL A 53 -12.06 11.81 2.36
C VAL A 53 -10.84 12.74 2.30
N LEU A 54 -9.78 12.34 1.60
CA LEU A 54 -8.62 13.17 1.21
C LEU A 54 -8.97 13.95 -0.05
#